data_AF-A0A4R7ZXG9-F1
#
_entry.id   AF-A0A4R7ZXG9-F1
#
_cell.length_a   1.000
_cell.length_b   1.000
_cell.length_c   1.000
_cell.angle_alpha   90.00
_cell.angle_beta   90.00
_cell.angle_gamma   90.00
#
_symmetry.space_group_name_H-M   'P 1'
#
loop_
_entity.id
_entity.type
_entity.pdbx_description
1 polymer ?
#
loop_
_entity_poly.entity_id
_entity_poly.type
_entity_poly.pdbx_seq_one_letter_code
_entity_poly.pdbx_strand_id
1 'polypeptide(L)'
;MVERLGTSSWSVSEARNMVARLRHVAGDGPEYDGIELFMALCDYLDQLYGGTGFDIVFTGAERQTLADSVRKVRGPNVVPDPDSFRLVQPVNAAVTLVEGRTLTAWLEERDGWQQELGKALHGLYIYLDQLYGGPGAFNELLTPSERLRVAQR
;
A
#
# COMPACT_ATOMS: atom_id res chain seq x y z
N MET A 1 21.74 4.22 1.70
CA MET A 1 20.91 4.29 0.48
C MET A 1 19.53 4.66 0.95
N VAL A 2 18.96 5.77 0.48
CA VAL A 2 17.57 6.12 0.84
C VAL A 2 16.67 5.30 -0.05
N GLU A 3 15.93 4.36 0.52
CA GLU A 3 15.00 3.53 -0.24
C GLU A 3 13.76 4.34 -0.59
N ARG A 4 13.70 4.74 -1.86
CA ARG A 4 12.61 5.55 -2.41
C ARG A 4 11.37 4.69 -2.63
N LEU A 5 10.19 5.30 -2.53
CA LEU A 5 8.94 4.67 -2.92
C LEU A 5 8.77 4.72 -4.44
N GLY A 6 9.29 3.70 -5.12
CA GLY A 6 9.25 3.62 -6.57
C GLY A 6 10.03 4.75 -7.23
N THR A 7 9.36 5.53 -8.08
CA THR A 7 9.93 6.69 -8.78
C THR A 7 9.68 8.03 -8.06
N SER A 8 9.05 8.00 -6.88
CA SER A 8 8.89 9.20 -6.05
C SER A 8 10.24 9.75 -5.62
N SER A 9 10.33 11.08 -5.52
CA SER A 9 11.48 11.74 -4.92
C SER A 9 11.51 11.56 -3.40
N TRP A 10 10.37 11.21 -2.78
CA TRP A 10 10.24 10.98 -1.36
C TRP A 10 10.67 9.55 -0.96
N SER A 11 11.41 9.46 0.15
CA SER A 11 11.46 8.24 0.95
C SER A 11 10.13 7.95 1.63
N VAL A 12 9.97 6.76 2.19
CA VAL A 12 8.77 6.40 2.96
C VAL A 12 8.49 7.39 4.08
N SER A 13 9.50 7.66 4.93
CA SER A 13 9.32 8.57 6.07
C SER A 13 9.09 10.02 5.63
N GLU A 14 9.69 10.48 4.53
CA GLU A 14 9.39 11.80 3.96
C GLU A 14 7.95 11.88 3.44
N ALA A 15 7.49 10.85 2.71
CA ALA A 15 6.13 10.80 2.19
C ALA A 15 5.10 10.79 3.32
N ARG A 16 5.30 9.98 4.38
CA ARG A 16 4.44 9.98 5.58
C ARG A 16 4.39 11.35 6.26
N ASN A 17 5.55 11.99 6.44
CA ASN A 17 5.62 13.33 7.01
C ASN A 17 4.92 14.38 6.14
N MET A 18 5.07 14.30 4.82
CA MET A 18 4.46 15.24 3.88
C MET A 18 2.93 15.05 3.84
N VAL A 19 2.46 13.82 3.71
CA VAL A 19 1.04 13.48 3.67
C VAL A 19 0.32 13.89 4.96
N ALA A 20 0.95 13.69 6.13
CA ALA A 20 0.41 14.16 7.40
C ALA A 20 0.21 15.69 7.44
N ARG A 21 1.11 16.47 6.82
CA ARG A 21 0.98 17.93 6.71
C ARG A 21 -0.08 18.34 5.69
N LEU A 22 -0.12 17.64 4.56
CA LEU A 22 -1.04 17.90 3.45
C LEU A 22 -2.49 17.59 3.81
N ARG A 23 -2.76 16.73 4.81
CA ARG A 23 -4.11 16.42 5.28
C ARG A 23 -4.92 17.67 5.71
N HIS A 24 -4.24 18.73 6.13
CA HIS A 24 -4.88 20.01 6.49
C HIS A 24 -5.05 20.98 5.31
N VAL A 25 -4.46 20.67 4.16
CA VAL A 25 -4.39 21.53 2.97
C VAL A 25 -5.19 20.95 1.81
N ALA A 26 -5.30 19.63 1.72
CA ALA A 26 -6.17 18.96 0.77
C ALA A 26 -7.63 19.28 1.12
N GLY A 27 -8.39 19.73 0.11
CA GLY A 27 -9.85 19.85 0.22
C GLY A 27 -10.53 18.50 0.13
N ASP A 28 -11.85 18.47 0.32
CA ASP A 28 -12.65 17.25 0.16
C ASP A 28 -12.65 16.83 -1.32
N GLY A 29 -11.98 15.71 -1.66
CA GLY A 29 -11.83 15.26 -3.04
C GLY A 29 -10.74 14.22 -3.27
N PRO A 30 -10.41 13.91 -4.54
CA PRO A 30 -9.46 12.85 -4.91
C PRO A 30 -8.08 12.99 -4.25
N GLU A 31 -7.62 14.22 -4.04
CA GLU A 31 -6.37 14.48 -3.33
C GLU A 31 -6.41 14.01 -1.87
N TYR A 32 -7.52 14.26 -1.17
CA TYR A 32 -7.72 13.79 0.19
C TYR A 32 -7.83 12.26 0.23
N ASP A 33 -8.56 11.67 -0.71
CA ASP A 33 -8.67 10.22 -0.85
C ASP A 33 -7.30 9.57 -1.08
N GLY A 34 -6.42 10.23 -1.86
CA GLY A 34 -5.06 9.76 -2.10
C GLY A 34 -4.21 9.79 -0.84
N ILE A 35 -4.38 10.83 -0.01
CA ILE A 35 -3.73 10.97 1.29
C ILE A 35 -4.17 9.85 2.24
N GLU A 36 -5.48 9.61 2.36
CA GLU A 36 -6.01 8.56 3.23
C GLU A 36 -5.59 7.16 2.76
N LEU A 37 -5.65 6.91 1.46
CA LEU A 37 -5.18 5.66 0.85
C LEU A 37 -3.70 5.42 1.16
N PHE A 38 -2.86 6.44 0.99
CA PHE A 38 -1.42 6.32 1.26
C PHE A 38 -1.15 5.97 2.73
N MET A 39 -1.80 6.69 3.65
CA MET A 39 -1.64 6.46 5.09
C MET A 39 -2.06 5.05 5.48
N ALA A 40 -3.21 4.60 4.99
CA ALA A 40 -3.73 3.30 5.37
C ALA A 40 -3.00 2.13 4.70
N LEU A 41 -2.40 2.31 3.51
CA LEU A 41 -1.46 1.32 2.95
C LEU A 41 -0.15 1.26 3.76
N CYS A 42 0.35 2.41 4.25
CA CYS A 42 1.48 2.44 5.18
C CYS A 42 1.13 1.72 6.49
N ASP A 43 -0.03 2.01 7.09
CA ASP A 43 -0.48 1.35 8.33
C ASP A 43 -0.70 -0.16 8.13
N TYR A 44 -1.16 -0.56 6.94
CA TYR A 44 -1.24 -1.97 6.56
C TYR A 44 0.14 -2.63 6.55
N LEU A 45 1.14 -1.98 5.95
CA LEU A 45 2.52 -2.45 5.93
C LEU A 45 3.17 -2.45 7.32
N ASP A 46 2.90 -1.46 8.17
CA ASP A 46 3.34 -1.43 9.57
C ASP A 46 2.92 -2.71 10.28
N GLN A 47 1.66 -3.12 10.08
CA GLN A 47 1.13 -4.34 10.69
C GLN A 47 1.80 -5.60 10.12
N LEU A 48 2.07 -5.65 8.81
CA LEU A 48 2.84 -6.75 8.24
C LEU A 48 4.27 -6.77 8.76
N TYR A 49 4.88 -5.63 9.05
CA TYR A 49 6.25 -5.54 9.54
C TYR A 49 6.39 -5.91 11.03
N GLY A 50 5.29 -6.07 11.75
CA GLY A 50 5.32 -6.37 13.19
C GLY A 50 5.20 -5.12 14.09
N GLY A 51 4.66 -4.03 13.56
CA GLY A 51 4.30 -2.83 14.34
C GLY A 51 5.45 -1.87 14.62
N THR A 52 6.67 -2.15 14.15
CA THR A 52 7.83 -1.25 14.31
C THR A 52 7.86 -0.10 13.28
N GLY A 53 6.85 0.01 12.42
CA GLY A 53 6.80 1.00 11.35
C GLY A 53 7.48 0.51 10.06
N PHE A 54 6.75 0.60 8.96
CA PHE A 54 7.22 0.61 7.60
C PHE A 54 7.85 2.00 7.36
N ASP A 55 9.15 2.07 7.60
CA ASP A 55 10.00 3.22 7.24
C ASP A 55 11.01 2.87 6.15
N ILE A 56 11.16 1.57 5.85
CA ILE A 56 12.16 1.00 4.96
C ILE A 56 11.48 -0.06 4.08
N VAL A 57 11.79 -0.05 2.78
CA VAL A 57 11.20 -0.96 1.80
C VAL A 57 12.08 -2.19 1.72
N PHE A 58 11.70 -3.30 2.38
CA PHE A 58 12.53 -4.50 2.32
C PHE A 58 12.85 -4.89 0.89
N THR A 59 14.12 -5.21 0.64
CA THR A 59 14.61 -5.66 -0.67
C THR A 59 15.26 -7.04 -0.53
N GLY A 60 15.62 -7.65 -1.67
CA GLY A 60 16.33 -8.93 -1.70
C GLY A 60 15.68 -10.03 -0.85
N ALA A 61 16.46 -10.59 0.08
CA ALA A 61 16.04 -11.70 0.94
C ALA A 61 14.91 -11.31 1.92
N GLU A 62 14.94 -10.11 2.49
CA GLU A 62 13.94 -9.66 3.47
C GLU A 62 12.56 -9.54 2.82
N ARG A 63 12.50 -8.98 1.61
CA ARG A 63 11.26 -8.92 0.82
C ARG A 63 10.74 -10.32 0.51
N GLN A 64 11.64 -11.22 0.13
CA GLN A 64 11.27 -12.59 -0.20
C GLN A 64 10.69 -13.32 1.03
N THR A 65 11.33 -13.19 2.19
CA THR A 65 10.83 -13.77 3.45
C THR A 65 9.43 -13.24 3.81
N LEU A 66 9.20 -11.94 3.66
CA LEU A 66 7.87 -11.35 3.87
C LEU A 66 6.86 -11.89 2.85
N ALA A 67 7.21 -11.93 1.57
CA ALA A 67 6.35 -12.45 0.52
C ALA A 67 6.01 -13.95 0.70
N ASP A 68 6.98 -14.76 1.13
CA ASP A 68 6.78 -16.18 1.45
C ASP A 68 5.82 -16.34 2.64
N SER A 69 5.92 -15.45 3.64
CA SER A 69 5.00 -15.42 4.78
C SER A 69 3.58 -15.05 4.37
N VAL A 70 3.41 -14.03 3.51
CA VAL A 70 2.12 -13.66 2.93
C VAL A 70 1.51 -14.83 2.15
N ARG A 71 2.30 -15.47 1.29
CA ARG A 71 1.86 -16.64 0.50
C ARG A 71 1.51 -17.84 1.39
N LYS A 72 2.28 -18.10 2.44
CA LYS A 72 1.99 -19.18 3.41
C LYS A 72 0.67 -18.97 4.13
N VAL A 73 0.38 -17.73 4.51
CA VAL A 73 -0.85 -17.38 5.25
C VAL A 73 -2.09 -17.45 4.34
N ARG A 74 -1.98 -16.98 3.08
CA ARG A 74 -3.05 -17.10 2.08
C ARG A 74 -3.25 -18.53 1.57
N GLY A 75 -2.21 -19.36 1.62
CA GLY A 75 -2.24 -20.73 1.12
C GLY A 75 -2.29 -20.82 -0.42
N PRO A 76 -2.14 -22.05 -0.99
CA PRO A 76 -2.18 -22.27 -2.44
C PRO A 76 -3.58 -22.19 -3.06
N ASN A 77 -4.65 -22.17 -2.23
CA ASN A 77 -6.05 -22.27 -2.65
C ASN A 77 -6.85 -21.05 -2.18
N VAL A 78 -6.41 -19.84 -2.49
CA VAL A 78 -7.34 -18.70 -2.46
C VAL A 78 -8.31 -18.92 -3.61
N VAL A 79 -9.44 -19.57 -3.33
CA VAL A 79 -10.59 -19.54 -4.22
C VAL A 79 -10.98 -18.07 -4.34
N PRO A 80 -10.95 -17.47 -5.54
CA PRO A 80 -11.52 -16.15 -5.73
C PRO A 80 -12.97 -16.26 -5.30
N ASP A 81 -13.32 -15.69 -4.16
CA ASP A 81 -14.70 -15.70 -3.72
C ASP A 81 -15.49 -14.82 -4.70
N PRO A 82 -16.43 -15.38 -5.48
CA PRO A 82 -17.16 -14.63 -6.49
C PRO A 82 -18.18 -13.67 -5.86
N ASP A 83 -18.61 -13.94 -4.61
CA ASP A 83 -19.60 -13.15 -3.88
C ASP A 83 -18.93 -12.04 -3.04
N SER A 84 -17.66 -12.22 -2.65
CA SER A 84 -16.78 -11.09 -2.36
C SER A 84 -16.06 -10.66 -3.62
N PHE A 85 -16.81 -9.99 -4.50
CA PHE A 85 -16.25 -9.20 -5.58
C PHE A 85 -14.94 -8.57 -5.10
N ARG A 86 -13.83 -9.04 -5.71
CA ARG A 86 -12.52 -8.38 -5.65
C ARG A 86 -12.80 -6.90 -5.52
N LEU A 87 -12.26 -6.27 -4.47
CA LEU A 87 -12.30 -4.84 -4.13
C LEU A 87 -13.09 -4.36 -2.90
N VAL A 88 -13.84 -5.21 -2.20
CA VAL A 88 -14.57 -4.76 -1.01
C VAL A 88 -13.74 -4.95 0.27
N GLN A 89 -12.66 -4.20 0.43
CA GLN A 89 -12.14 -3.89 1.77
C GLN A 89 -11.85 -2.39 1.84
N PRO A 90 -12.47 -1.65 2.78
CA PRO A 90 -12.33 -0.22 2.80
C PRO A 90 -10.92 0.09 3.26
N VAL A 91 -10.18 0.82 2.44
CA VAL A 91 -9.08 1.63 2.96
C VAL A 91 -9.73 2.92 3.55
N ASN A 92 -10.69 2.68 4.45
CA ASN A 92 -11.64 3.55 5.14
C ASN A 92 -12.53 4.49 4.28
N ALA A 93 -13.72 3.97 3.96
CA ALA A 93 -14.96 4.60 3.43
C ALA A 93 -14.98 5.22 2.03
N ALA A 94 -13.87 5.73 1.47
CA ALA A 94 -13.93 6.49 0.21
C ALA A 94 -13.43 5.76 -1.05
N VAL A 95 -12.44 4.85 -0.92
CA VAL A 95 -11.74 4.26 -2.08
C VAL A 95 -11.42 2.78 -1.88
N THR A 96 -11.78 1.95 -2.85
CA THR A 96 -11.41 0.53 -2.95
C THR A 96 -10.00 0.34 -3.52
N LEU A 97 -9.41 -0.87 -3.43
CA LEU A 97 -8.05 -1.12 -3.91
C LEU A 97 -7.84 -0.86 -5.42
N VAL A 98 -8.87 -0.98 -6.26
CA VAL A 98 -8.79 -0.71 -7.72
C VAL A 98 -9.05 0.74 -7.99
N GLU A 99 -10.02 1.36 -7.32
CA GLU A 99 -10.19 2.82 -7.40
C GLU A 99 -8.90 3.51 -6.96
N GLY A 100 -8.19 2.96 -5.98
CA GLY A 100 -6.89 3.46 -5.55
C GLY A 100 -5.79 3.36 -6.61
N ARG A 101 -5.82 2.34 -7.49
CA ARG A 101 -4.90 2.28 -8.65
C ARG A 101 -5.25 3.33 -9.70
N THR A 102 -6.54 3.53 -9.97
CA THR A 102 -6.99 4.61 -10.86
C THR A 102 -6.64 5.99 -10.29
N LEU A 103 -6.84 6.19 -8.99
CA LEU A 103 -6.50 7.41 -8.28
C LEU A 103 -4.99 7.68 -8.31
N THR A 104 -4.18 6.64 -8.17
CA THR A 104 -2.72 6.72 -8.31
C THR A 104 -2.33 7.29 -9.68
N ALA A 105 -2.88 6.73 -10.77
CA ALA A 105 -2.61 7.22 -12.11
C ALA A 105 -3.08 8.67 -12.30
N TRP A 106 -4.27 9.01 -11.79
CA TRP A 106 -4.81 10.37 -11.84
C TRP A 106 -3.94 11.39 -11.09
N LEU A 107 -3.34 11.00 -9.97
CA LEU A 107 -2.42 11.81 -9.17
C LEU A 107 -1.07 12.02 -9.88
N GLU A 108 -0.54 11.00 -10.56
CA GLU A 108 0.71 11.10 -11.33
C GLU A 108 0.62 12.08 -12.51
N GLU A 109 -0.58 12.30 -13.05
CA GLU A 109 -0.84 13.29 -14.11
C GLU A 109 -0.94 14.74 -13.58
N ARG A 110 -0.95 14.92 -12.25
CA ARG A 110 -0.94 16.26 -11.63
C ARG A 110 0.48 16.80 -11.55
N ASP A 111 0.59 18.06 -11.17
CA ASP A 111 1.86 18.72 -10.85
C ASP A 111 2.05 18.86 -9.34
N GLY A 112 3.30 19.07 -8.91
CA GLY A 112 3.60 19.36 -7.51
C GLY A 112 3.49 18.14 -6.58
N TRP A 113 2.94 18.35 -5.39
CA TRP A 113 2.91 17.31 -4.35
C TRP A 113 1.97 16.16 -4.69
N GLN A 114 0.91 16.41 -5.47
CA GLN A 114 -0.01 15.38 -5.94
C GLN A 114 0.72 14.36 -6.80
N GLN A 115 1.62 14.83 -7.68
CA GLN A 115 2.43 13.96 -8.51
C GLN A 115 3.31 13.03 -7.68
N GLU A 116 3.97 13.60 -6.66
CA GLU A 116 4.87 12.84 -5.79
C GLU A 116 4.12 11.83 -4.92
N LEU A 117 2.90 12.17 -4.49
CA LEU A 117 1.98 11.25 -3.84
C LEU A 117 1.54 10.12 -4.78
N GLY A 118 1.19 10.43 -6.04
CA GLY A 118 0.87 9.44 -7.05
C GLY A 118 2.01 8.45 -7.27
N LYS A 119 3.24 8.95 -7.49
CA LYS A 119 4.44 8.10 -7.64
C LYS A 119 4.70 7.23 -6.40
N ALA A 120 4.47 7.78 -5.21
CA ALA A 120 4.66 7.05 -3.96
C ALA A 120 3.63 5.93 -3.78
N LEU A 121 2.35 6.21 -4.05
CA LEU A 121 1.27 5.22 -4.09
C LEU A 121 1.54 4.12 -5.11
N HIS A 122 2.01 4.47 -6.30
CA HIS A 122 2.38 3.51 -7.33
C HIS A 122 3.51 2.59 -6.83
N GLY A 123 4.53 3.17 -6.20
CA GLY A 123 5.60 2.43 -5.55
C GLY A 123 5.08 1.43 -4.50
N LEU A 124 4.11 1.84 -3.67
CA LEU A 124 3.46 0.97 -2.69
C LEU A 124 2.69 -0.17 -3.36
N TYR A 125 1.91 0.11 -4.42
CA TYR A 125 1.17 -0.92 -5.15
C TYR A 125 2.11 -1.95 -5.77
N ILE A 126 3.22 -1.52 -6.39
CA ILE A 126 4.23 -2.43 -6.95
C ILE A 126 4.85 -3.29 -5.85
N TYR A 127 5.18 -2.68 -4.71
CA TYR A 127 5.76 -3.40 -3.57
C TYR A 127 4.78 -4.46 -3.03
N LEU A 128 3.53 -4.07 -2.80
CA LEU A 128 2.47 -4.97 -2.33
C LEU A 128 2.18 -6.09 -3.35
N ASP A 129 2.16 -5.77 -4.65
CA ASP A 129 2.04 -6.76 -5.73
C ASP A 129 3.15 -7.82 -5.63
N GLN A 130 4.40 -7.41 -5.40
CA GLN A 130 5.51 -8.33 -5.23
C GLN A 130 5.35 -9.23 -3.99
N LEU A 131 4.83 -8.69 -2.87
CA LEU A 131 4.54 -9.49 -1.68
C LEU A 131 3.45 -10.54 -1.95
N TYR A 132 2.50 -10.22 -2.81
CA TYR A 132 1.33 -11.06 -3.12
C TYR A 132 1.53 -12.02 -4.30
N GLY A 133 2.69 -12.00 -4.95
CA GLY A 133 3.04 -12.98 -5.99
C GLY A 133 3.23 -12.40 -7.40
N GLY A 134 3.20 -11.08 -7.56
CA GLY A 134 3.56 -10.41 -8.82
C GLY A 134 2.62 -9.27 -9.20
N PRO A 135 2.84 -8.66 -10.39
CA PRO A 135 2.08 -7.51 -10.86
C PRO A 135 0.55 -7.75 -10.82
N GLY A 136 -0.19 -6.83 -10.18
CA GLY A 136 -1.64 -6.92 -10.03
C GLY A 136 -2.15 -7.96 -9.03
N ALA A 137 -1.27 -8.66 -8.30
CA ALA A 137 -1.67 -9.68 -7.33
C ALA A 137 -2.26 -9.09 -6.04
N PHE A 138 -1.91 -7.86 -5.68
CA PHE A 138 -2.49 -7.17 -4.53
C PHE A 138 -3.86 -6.59 -4.90
N ASN A 139 -4.91 -7.37 -4.59
CA ASN A 139 -6.30 -7.02 -4.82
C ASN A 139 -7.19 -7.24 -3.57
N GLU A 140 -6.59 -7.68 -2.46
CA GLU A 140 -7.29 -7.95 -1.21
C GLU A 140 -6.35 -7.78 0.00
N LEU A 141 -6.82 -7.12 1.06
CA LEU A 141 -6.08 -7.01 2.31
C LEU A 141 -6.17 -8.32 3.09
N LEU A 142 -5.06 -8.71 3.73
CA LEU A 142 -5.09 -9.76 4.74
C LEU A 142 -6.02 -9.34 5.90
N THR A 143 -6.80 -10.29 6.40
CA THR A 143 -7.58 -10.11 7.63
C THR A 143 -6.67 -9.79 8.82
N PRO A 144 -7.20 -9.19 9.91
CA PRO A 144 -6.40 -8.89 11.10
C PRO A 144 -5.61 -10.10 11.65
N SER A 145 -6.21 -11.29 11.67
CA SER A 145 -5.53 -12.52 12.14
C SER A 145 -4.46 -13.02 11.18
N GLU A 146 -4.65 -12.84 9.87
CA GLU A 146 -3.63 -13.13 8.86
C GLU A 146 -2.44 -12.17 8.97
N ARG A 147 -2.69 -10.86 9.16
CA ARG A 147 -1.63 -9.87 9.37
C ARG A 147 -0.77 -10.20 10.58
N LEU A 148 -1.40 -10.57 11.70
CA LEU A 148 -0.68 -11.00 12.91
C LEU A 148 0.19 -12.23 12.66
N ARG A 149 -0.29 -13.21 11.88
CA ARG A 149 0.51 -14.39 11.51
C ARG A 149 1.69 -14.03 10.61
N VAL A 150 1.51 -13.12 9.66
CA VAL A 150 2.61 -12.61 8.82
C VAL A 150 3.64 -11.87 9.66
N ALA A 151 3.20 -11.05 10.62
CA ALA A 151 4.05 -10.28 11.51
C ALA A 151 4.97 -11.13 12.41
N GLN A 152 4.54 -12.35 12.76
CA GLN A 152 5.25 -13.28 13.64
C GLN A 152 6.28 -14.16 12.92
N ARG A 153 6.60 -13.86 11.66
CA ARG A 153 7.52 -14.63 10.81
C ARG A 153 8.95 -14.69 11.32
#